data_AF-A0A0M2S7N9-F1
#
_entry.id   AF-A0A0M2S7N9-F1
#
_cell.length_a   1.000
_cell.length_b   1.000
_cell.length_c   1.000
_cell.angle_alpha   90.00
_cell.angle_beta   90.00
_cell.angle_gamma   90.00
#
_symmetry.space_group_name_H-M   'P 1'
#
loop_
_entity.id
_entity.type
_entity.pdbx_description
1 polymer ?
#
loop_
_entity_poly.entity_id
_entity_poly.type
_entity_poly.pdbx_seq_one_letter_code
_entity_poly.pdbx_strand_id
1 'polypeptide(L)'
;MNHEPVTESLSAAYERLHAYGPEFGGDEEGNHGLTNHGPMAVEVMLRRGLDVDVEGWLDRYVRRLAELPATGATIRADEWQAALGQARRLPDWAAYFRHELAGRAWQEVLAQWWPRLLPGIVAGSTHGVIRVGHAVRALRGAAGAPAGPALDELAHGLAFWAARYRPLAGVVAPAGTLSPRQALPAVTRLADQSGFIAHRLDRLERSPGWAGSLRTLAPAGSAEEVPARLAGLVDAATEAYLGLGHGSPVLLVHAATAPNAVRHVLPVLPVGLWLPSLAAAWAAAAAVVATYAPARPAPAAEIAGRYPGVTREDALQRAAEHGDEHVLKFADTAVEAYDRTGDPAMLAATLHVGALIERP
;
A
#
# COMPACT_ATOMS: atom_id res chain seq x y z
N MET A 1 0.66 26.65 6.42
CA MET A 1 0.67 26.50 4.95
C MET A 1 -0.77 26.59 4.47
N ASN A 2 -1.05 27.36 3.42
CA ASN A 2 -2.40 27.42 2.85
C ASN A 2 -2.73 26.04 2.25
N HIS A 3 -3.71 25.35 2.82
CA HIS A 3 -4.11 23.99 2.39
C HIS A 3 -4.89 23.98 1.06
N GLU A 4 -5.40 25.13 0.64
CA GLU A 4 -6.22 25.34 -0.55
C GLU A 4 -5.45 25.06 -1.87
N PRO A 5 -4.27 25.66 -2.14
CA PRO A 5 -3.52 25.38 -3.37
C PRO A 5 -3.04 23.92 -3.49
N VAL A 6 -2.76 23.25 -2.37
CA VAL A 6 -2.40 21.82 -2.37
C VAL A 6 -3.60 20.95 -2.76
N THR A 7 -4.79 21.32 -2.30
CA THR A 7 -6.03 20.59 -2.59
C THR A 7 -6.44 20.74 -4.06
N GLU A 8 -6.29 21.94 -4.62
CA GLU A 8 -6.54 22.21 -6.05
C GLU A 8 -5.58 21.45 -6.96
N SER A 9 -4.27 21.52 -6.71
CA SER A 9 -3.26 20.79 -7.50
C SER A 9 -3.45 19.28 -7.43
N LEU A 10 -3.81 18.74 -6.26
CA LEU A 10 -4.07 17.30 -6.11
C LEU A 10 -5.33 16.88 -6.86
N SER A 11 -6.36 17.72 -6.86
CA SER A 11 -7.61 17.47 -7.58
C SER A 11 -7.37 17.41 -9.09
N ALA A 12 -6.63 18.38 -9.64
CA ALA A 12 -6.25 18.38 -11.06
C ALA A 12 -5.39 17.16 -11.46
N ALA A 13 -4.43 16.79 -10.61
CA ALA A 13 -3.61 15.60 -10.83
C ALA A 13 -4.46 14.31 -10.84
N TYR A 14 -5.43 14.18 -9.93
CA TYR A 14 -6.35 13.06 -9.90
C TYR A 14 -7.22 12.98 -11.15
N GLU A 15 -7.86 14.08 -11.56
CA GLU A 15 -8.68 14.11 -12.78
C GLU A 15 -7.89 13.63 -14.00
N ARG A 16 -6.64 14.10 -14.12
CA ARG A 16 -5.74 13.69 -15.19
C ARG A 16 -5.40 12.20 -15.13
N LEU A 17 -5.12 11.66 -13.95
CA LEU A 17 -4.78 10.24 -13.76
C LEU A 17 -5.98 9.31 -13.92
N HIS A 18 -7.18 9.76 -13.56
CA HIS A 18 -8.43 9.01 -13.68
C HIS A 18 -8.91 8.86 -15.12
N ALA A 19 -8.34 9.63 -16.05
CA ALA A 19 -8.54 9.46 -17.49
C ALA A 19 -7.83 8.23 -18.08
N TYR A 20 -7.02 7.52 -17.29
CA TYR A 20 -6.23 6.37 -17.73
C TYR A 20 -6.56 5.10 -16.97
N GLY A 21 -6.15 3.97 -17.54
CA GLY A 21 -6.34 2.65 -16.95
C GLY A 21 -5.76 2.56 -15.53
N PRO A 22 -6.44 1.83 -14.62
CA PRO A 22 -5.95 1.58 -13.27
C PRO A 22 -4.76 0.59 -13.26
N GLU A 23 -4.51 -0.09 -14.38
CA GLU A 23 -3.40 -1.00 -14.63
C GLU A 23 -2.94 -0.89 -16.10
N PHE A 24 -1.70 -1.31 -16.39
CA PHE A 24 -1.10 -1.30 -17.73
C PHE A 24 -0.12 -2.46 -17.92
N GLY A 25 0.17 -2.83 -19.18
CA GLY A 25 1.15 -3.88 -19.51
C GLY A 25 0.78 -5.32 -19.10
N GLY A 26 -0.50 -5.59 -18.83
CA GLY A 26 -1.01 -6.94 -18.53
C GLY A 26 -1.37 -7.74 -19.78
N ASP A 27 -1.81 -9.00 -19.59
CA ASP A 27 -2.33 -9.85 -20.67
C ASP A 27 -3.77 -9.48 -21.09
N GLU A 28 -4.29 -10.16 -22.12
CA GLU A 28 -5.62 -9.90 -22.71
C GLU A 28 -6.78 -10.08 -21.72
N GLU A 29 -6.58 -10.84 -20.65
CA GLU A 29 -7.57 -11.09 -19.60
C GLU A 29 -7.48 -10.05 -18.47
N GLY A 30 -6.55 -9.10 -18.61
CA GLY A 30 -6.25 -8.09 -17.61
C GLY A 30 -5.53 -8.69 -16.39
N ASN A 31 -4.80 -9.80 -16.54
CA ASN A 31 -3.96 -10.35 -15.48
C ASN A 31 -2.53 -9.82 -15.60
N HIS A 32 -1.81 -9.88 -14.48
CA HIS A 32 -0.37 -9.59 -14.40
C HIS A 32 0.09 -8.18 -14.83
N GLY A 33 -0.84 -7.23 -14.96
CA GLY A 33 -0.53 -5.83 -15.22
C GLY A 33 0.17 -5.13 -14.05
N LEU A 34 0.85 -4.03 -14.37
CA LEU A 34 1.39 -3.08 -13.42
C LEU A 34 0.29 -2.12 -12.98
N THR A 35 0.20 -1.85 -11.67
CA THR A 35 -0.78 -0.90 -11.12
C THR A 35 -0.47 0.53 -11.57
N ASN A 36 -1.48 1.36 -11.78
CA ASN A 36 -1.30 2.81 -11.86
C ASN A 36 -1.02 3.36 -10.46
N HIS A 37 0.24 3.75 -10.23
CA HIS A 37 0.72 4.31 -8.97
C HIS A 37 0.59 5.83 -8.86
N GLY A 38 0.29 6.50 -9.97
CA GLY A 38 0.25 7.95 -10.08
C GLY A 38 -0.46 8.64 -8.93
N PRO A 39 -1.70 8.26 -8.58
CA PRO A 39 -2.47 8.93 -7.55
C PRO A 39 -1.78 8.91 -6.17
N MET A 40 -1.17 7.79 -5.81
CA MET A 40 -0.46 7.65 -4.54
C MET A 40 0.85 8.46 -4.52
N ALA A 41 1.54 8.56 -5.66
CA ALA A 41 2.79 9.32 -5.77
C ALA A 41 2.52 10.84 -5.70
N VAL A 42 1.55 11.35 -6.47
CA VAL A 42 1.21 12.79 -6.45
C VAL A 42 0.64 13.23 -5.11
N GLU A 43 -0.11 12.38 -4.42
CA GLU A 43 -0.56 12.63 -3.04
C GLU A 43 0.64 12.85 -2.10
N VAL A 44 1.68 12.02 -2.21
CA VAL A 44 2.90 12.19 -1.40
C VAL A 44 3.63 13.48 -1.76
N MET A 45 3.86 13.73 -3.06
CA MET A 45 4.57 14.93 -3.53
C MET A 45 3.92 16.21 -3.01
N LEU A 46 2.61 16.34 -3.20
CA LEU A 46 1.87 17.56 -2.86
C LEU A 46 1.66 17.68 -1.35
N ARG A 47 1.29 16.61 -0.64
CA ARG A 47 1.09 16.65 0.82
C ARG A 47 2.38 16.97 1.57
N ARG A 48 3.52 16.43 1.12
CA ARG A 48 4.82 16.71 1.73
C ARG A 48 5.41 18.05 1.29
N GLY A 49 4.85 18.69 0.26
CA GLY A 49 5.39 19.92 -0.31
C GLY A 49 6.78 19.70 -0.91
N LEU A 50 6.97 18.57 -1.62
CA LEU A 50 8.25 18.27 -2.26
C LEU A 50 8.51 19.25 -3.41
N ASP A 51 9.77 19.63 -3.58
CA ASP A 51 10.22 20.46 -4.70
C ASP A 51 10.30 19.61 -5.99
N VAL A 52 9.14 19.32 -6.58
CA VAL A 52 8.98 18.51 -7.79
C VAL A 52 8.09 19.26 -8.77
N ASP A 53 8.51 19.28 -10.04
CA ASP A 53 7.62 19.63 -11.15
C ASP A 53 6.59 18.51 -11.36
N VAL A 54 5.47 18.61 -10.63
CA VAL A 54 4.39 17.60 -10.65
C VAL A 54 3.77 17.47 -12.04
N GLU A 55 3.61 18.58 -12.78
CA GLU A 55 3.05 18.54 -14.14
C GLU A 55 4.00 17.83 -15.10
N GLY A 56 5.29 18.18 -15.09
CA GLY A 56 6.30 17.48 -15.89
C GLY A 56 6.44 16.01 -15.49
N TRP A 57 6.28 15.67 -14.21
CA TRP A 57 6.24 14.29 -13.75
C TRP A 57 5.02 13.54 -14.33
N LEU A 58 3.82 14.13 -14.23
CA LEU A 58 2.58 13.59 -14.80
C LEU A 58 2.69 13.41 -16.31
N ASP A 59 3.26 14.37 -17.04
CA ASP A 59 3.50 14.31 -18.49
C ASP A 59 4.29 13.08 -18.93
N ARG A 60 5.27 12.67 -18.12
CA ARG A 60 6.06 11.45 -18.37
C ARG A 60 5.30 10.22 -17.91
N TYR A 61 4.69 10.29 -16.73
CA TYR A 61 4.02 9.15 -16.10
C TYR A 61 2.84 8.64 -16.92
N VAL A 62 1.96 9.52 -17.41
CA VAL A 62 0.75 9.11 -18.14
C VAL A 62 1.05 8.40 -19.46
N ARG A 63 2.24 8.61 -20.05
CA ARG A 63 2.67 7.90 -21.28
C ARG A 63 2.91 6.41 -21.06
N ARG A 64 3.08 5.98 -19.81
CA ARG A 64 3.21 4.57 -19.42
C ARG A 64 1.85 3.88 -19.31
N LEU A 65 0.79 4.65 -19.10
CA LEU A 65 -0.52 4.13 -18.73
C LEU A 65 -1.31 3.69 -19.97
N ALA A 66 -2.12 2.65 -19.77
CA ALA A 66 -3.07 2.20 -20.79
C ALA A 66 -4.29 3.12 -20.84
N GLU A 67 -5.07 3.00 -21.92
CA GLU A 67 -6.37 3.64 -22.04
C GLU A 67 -7.32 3.21 -20.91
N LEU A 68 -8.23 4.09 -20.52
CA LEU A 68 -9.24 3.77 -19.52
C LEU A 68 -10.21 2.71 -20.08
N PRO A 69 -10.33 1.54 -19.45
CA PRO A 69 -11.24 0.51 -19.95
C PRO A 69 -12.69 0.93 -19.79
N ALA A 70 -13.52 0.60 -20.80
CA ALA A 70 -14.95 0.87 -20.77
C ALA A 70 -15.66 0.04 -19.69
N THR A 71 -16.78 0.56 -19.19
CA THR A 71 -17.68 -0.21 -18.32
C THR A 71 -18.39 -1.30 -19.14
N GLY A 72 -18.62 -2.43 -18.50
CA GLY A 72 -19.38 -3.55 -19.04
C GLY A 72 -20.79 -3.57 -18.47
N ALA A 73 -20.98 -4.35 -17.40
CA ALA A 73 -22.29 -4.54 -16.77
C ALA A 73 -22.30 -3.96 -15.36
N THR A 74 -23.37 -3.22 -15.03
CA THR A 74 -23.56 -2.64 -13.69
C THR A 74 -23.49 -3.71 -12.60
N ILE A 75 -22.71 -3.45 -11.55
CA ILE A 75 -22.72 -4.27 -10.33
C ILE A 75 -23.90 -3.82 -9.49
N ARG A 76 -24.78 -4.77 -9.15
CA ARG A 76 -25.92 -4.50 -8.26
C ARG A 76 -25.55 -4.75 -6.80
N ALA A 77 -26.17 -3.99 -5.90
CA ALA A 77 -25.90 -4.07 -4.46
C ALA A 77 -26.30 -5.42 -3.82
N ASP A 78 -27.14 -6.22 -4.46
CA ASP A 78 -27.54 -7.58 -4.06
C ASP A 78 -26.65 -8.69 -4.65
N GLU A 79 -25.79 -8.37 -5.62
CA GLU A 79 -25.01 -9.36 -6.41
C GLU A 79 -23.49 -9.11 -6.37
N TRP A 80 -23.04 -8.14 -5.58
CA TRP A 80 -21.64 -7.70 -5.55
C TRP A 80 -20.64 -8.81 -5.23
N GLN A 81 -21.04 -9.80 -4.41
CA GLN A 81 -20.18 -10.93 -4.04
C GLN A 81 -19.73 -11.73 -5.26
N ALA A 82 -20.63 -11.92 -6.24
CA ALA A 82 -20.31 -12.65 -7.46
C ALA A 82 -19.26 -11.90 -8.29
N ALA A 83 -19.21 -10.57 -8.21
CA ALA A 83 -18.27 -9.73 -8.97
C ALA A 83 -16.88 -9.58 -8.32
N LEU A 84 -16.71 -9.99 -7.05
CA LEU A 84 -15.41 -9.91 -6.39
C LEU A 84 -14.35 -10.78 -7.09
N GLY A 85 -13.13 -10.27 -7.17
CA GLY A 85 -12.00 -11.00 -7.75
C GLY A 85 -12.06 -11.14 -9.27
N GLN A 86 -13.07 -10.58 -9.93
CA GLN A 86 -13.15 -10.53 -11.38
C GLN A 86 -12.42 -9.29 -11.90
N ALA A 87 -11.14 -9.43 -12.25
CA ALA A 87 -10.28 -8.32 -12.68
C ALA A 87 -10.90 -7.45 -13.79
N ARG A 88 -11.52 -8.08 -14.81
CA ARG A 88 -12.21 -7.39 -15.91
C ARG A 88 -13.34 -6.45 -15.48
N ARG A 89 -13.90 -6.64 -14.28
CA ARG A 89 -15.01 -5.84 -13.73
C ARG A 89 -14.53 -4.57 -13.03
N LEU A 90 -13.23 -4.25 -13.08
CA LEU A 90 -12.68 -3.07 -12.39
C LEU A 90 -13.39 -1.76 -12.79
N PRO A 91 -13.66 -1.45 -14.08
CA PRO A 91 -14.46 -0.27 -14.45
C PRO A 91 -15.86 -0.26 -13.81
N ASP A 92 -16.50 -1.42 -13.74
CA ASP A 92 -17.84 -1.56 -13.15
C ASP A 92 -17.81 -1.33 -11.64
N TRP A 93 -16.76 -1.80 -10.97
CA TRP A 93 -16.49 -1.51 -9.56
C TRP A 93 -16.25 -0.02 -9.31
N ALA A 94 -15.50 0.66 -10.19
CA ALA A 94 -15.27 2.10 -10.06
C ALA A 94 -16.58 2.89 -10.20
N ALA A 95 -17.43 2.52 -11.16
CA ALA A 95 -18.77 3.10 -11.31
C ALA A 95 -19.65 2.83 -10.07
N TYR A 96 -19.61 1.60 -9.54
CA TYR A 96 -20.35 1.23 -8.33
C TYR A 96 -19.94 2.08 -7.11
N PHE A 97 -18.63 2.23 -6.85
CA PHE A 97 -18.18 3.01 -5.70
C PHE A 97 -18.40 4.52 -5.87
N ARG A 98 -18.29 5.06 -7.08
CA ARG A 98 -18.68 6.45 -7.35
C ARG A 98 -20.15 6.69 -7.01
N HIS A 99 -21.04 5.77 -7.40
CA HIS A 99 -22.45 5.85 -7.07
C HIS A 99 -22.69 5.81 -5.55
N GLU A 100 -22.06 4.88 -4.84
CA GLU A 100 -22.17 4.81 -3.38
C GLU A 100 -21.67 6.08 -2.68
N LEU A 101 -20.54 6.63 -3.13
CA LEU A 101 -19.91 7.82 -2.54
C LEU A 101 -20.63 9.13 -2.90
N ALA A 102 -21.43 9.15 -3.97
CA ALA A 102 -22.30 10.29 -4.28
C ALA A 102 -23.53 10.37 -3.35
N GLY A 103 -23.98 9.24 -2.81
CA GLY A 103 -25.19 9.15 -1.99
C GLY A 103 -24.95 9.06 -0.48
N ARG A 104 -23.71 8.78 -0.03
CA ARG A 104 -23.39 8.44 1.37
C ARG A 104 -22.09 9.08 1.83
N ALA A 105 -21.94 9.27 3.14
CA ALA A 105 -20.66 9.72 3.68
C ALA A 105 -19.57 8.69 3.40
N TRP A 106 -18.40 9.13 2.95
CA TRP A 106 -17.33 8.23 2.52
C TRP A 106 -16.83 7.32 3.66
N GLN A 107 -16.90 7.78 4.91
CA GLN A 107 -16.57 6.99 6.09
C GLN A 107 -17.53 5.80 6.26
N GLU A 108 -18.80 5.96 5.94
CA GLU A 108 -19.81 4.89 6.04
C GLU A 108 -19.58 3.83 4.96
N VAL A 109 -19.30 4.26 3.72
CA VAL A 109 -18.95 3.35 2.62
C VAL A 109 -17.68 2.59 2.96
N LEU A 110 -16.66 3.29 3.47
CA LEU A 110 -15.40 2.68 3.90
C LEU A 110 -15.61 1.69 5.04
N ALA A 111 -16.33 2.05 6.10
CA ALA A 111 -16.61 1.17 7.24
C ALA A 111 -17.39 -0.09 6.83
N GLN A 112 -18.29 0.03 5.85
CA GLN A 112 -19.03 -1.11 5.29
C GLN A 112 -18.13 -2.06 4.48
N TRP A 113 -17.27 -1.51 3.62
CA TRP A 113 -16.49 -2.29 2.67
C TRP A 113 -15.16 -2.79 3.22
N TRP A 114 -14.58 -2.09 4.20
CA TRP A 114 -13.33 -2.47 4.85
C TRP A 114 -13.31 -3.94 5.30
N PRO A 115 -14.21 -4.43 6.16
CA PRO A 115 -14.19 -5.83 6.59
C PRO A 115 -14.49 -6.84 5.47
N ARG A 116 -15.18 -6.41 4.39
CA ARG A 116 -15.49 -7.28 3.23
C ARG A 116 -14.24 -7.54 2.39
N LEU A 117 -13.40 -6.53 2.23
CA LEU A 117 -12.20 -6.56 1.39
C LEU A 117 -10.95 -7.02 2.14
N LEU A 118 -10.93 -6.84 3.47
CA LEU A 118 -9.79 -7.15 4.32
C LEU A 118 -9.21 -8.57 4.16
N PRO A 119 -10.03 -9.64 3.96
CA PRO A 119 -9.49 -10.99 3.70
C PRO A 119 -8.61 -11.07 2.44
N GLY A 120 -8.85 -10.19 1.46
CA GLY A 120 -8.10 -10.09 0.21
C GLY A 120 -7.01 -9.01 0.21
N ILE A 121 -6.57 -8.53 1.38
CA ILE A 121 -5.59 -7.43 1.51
C ILE A 121 -4.28 -7.65 0.74
N VAL A 122 -3.86 -8.90 0.55
CA VAL A 122 -2.60 -9.26 -0.14
C VAL A 122 -2.74 -9.20 -1.67
N ALA A 123 -3.96 -9.34 -2.18
CA ALA A 123 -4.22 -9.44 -3.60
C ALA A 123 -3.84 -8.15 -4.34
N GLY A 124 -3.47 -8.30 -5.62
CA GLY A 124 -2.90 -7.21 -6.41
C GLY A 124 -1.70 -6.57 -5.73
N SER A 125 -0.84 -7.36 -5.07
CA SER A 125 0.34 -6.88 -4.32
C SER A 125 0.02 -5.74 -3.35
N THR A 126 -1.04 -5.88 -2.55
CA THR A 126 -1.51 -4.90 -1.55
C THR A 126 -1.89 -3.51 -2.08
N HIS A 127 -1.91 -3.28 -3.39
CA HIS A 127 -2.19 -1.96 -3.96
C HIS A 127 -3.57 -1.42 -3.59
N GLY A 128 -4.58 -2.27 -3.47
CA GLY A 128 -5.94 -1.85 -3.08
C GLY A 128 -5.96 -1.09 -1.75
N VAL A 129 -5.41 -1.70 -0.68
CA VAL A 129 -5.36 -1.05 0.64
C VAL A 129 -4.42 0.15 0.67
N ILE A 130 -3.31 0.11 -0.07
CA ILE A 130 -2.37 1.23 -0.16
C ILE A 130 -3.09 2.42 -0.81
N ARG A 131 -3.72 2.22 -1.96
CA ARG A 131 -4.44 3.27 -2.70
C ARG A 131 -5.57 3.88 -1.86
N VAL A 132 -6.35 3.05 -1.16
CA VAL A 132 -7.35 3.52 -0.18
C VAL A 132 -6.71 4.35 0.94
N GLY A 133 -5.58 3.92 1.48
CA GLY A 133 -4.87 4.66 2.53
C GLY A 133 -4.45 6.06 2.10
N HIS A 134 -3.87 6.19 0.90
CA HIS A 134 -3.52 7.49 0.33
C HIS A 134 -4.76 8.37 0.08
N ALA A 135 -5.84 7.81 -0.48
CA ALA A 135 -7.09 8.54 -0.68
C ALA A 135 -7.68 9.06 0.66
N VAL A 136 -7.68 8.22 1.70
CA VAL A 136 -8.15 8.60 3.03
C VAL A 136 -7.28 9.70 3.66
N ARG A 137 -5.95 9.68 3.45
CA ARG A 137 -5.09 10.78 3.89
C ARG A 137 -5.45 12.09 3.21
N ALA A 138 -5.65 12.08 1.89
CA ALA A 138 -6.06 13.26 1.14
C ALA A 138 -7.41 13.81 1.65
N LEU A 139 -8.41 12.93 1.82
CA LEU A 139 -9.74 13.30 2.32
C LEU A 139 -9.70 13.88 3.74
N ARG A 140 -8.84 13.36 4.62
CA ARG A 140 -8.67 13.87 6.00
C ARG A 140 -7.86 15.16 6.08
N GLY A 141 -7.00 15.42 5.09
CA GLY A 141 -6.16 16.61 5.02
C GLY A 141 -6.84 17.83 4.39
N ALA A 142 -7.98 17.64 3.72
CA ALA A 142 -8.75 18.71 3.11
C ALA A 142 -9.43 19.60 4.15
N ALA A 143 -9.43 20.91 3.92
CA ALA A 143 -10.23 21.84 4.70
C ALA A 143 -11.67 21.86 4.15
N GLY A 144 -12.64 21.47 4.98
CA GLY A 144 -14.07 21.52 4.61
C GLY A 144 -14.59 20.26 3.94
N ALA A 145 -15.53 20.42 3.01
CA ALA A 145 -16.17 19.30 2.33
C ALA A 145 -15.18 18.58 1.39
N PRO A 146 -15.21 17.24 1.31
CA PRO A 146 -14.37 16.49 0.38
C PRO A 146 -14.50 16.95 -1.07
N ALA A 147 -13.38 17.19 -1.75
CA ALA A 147 -13.37 17.46 -3.17
C ALA A 147 -13.79 16.21 -3.97
N GLY A 148 -14.54 16.40 -5.06
CA GLY A 148 -15.02 15.32 -5.94
C GLY A 148 -13.90 14.37 -6.40
N PRO A 149 -12.76 14.89 -6.94
CA PRO A 149 -11.65 14.03 -7.37
C PRO A 149 -11.03 13.18 -6.26
N ALA A 150 -11.04 13.64 -5.00
CA ALA A 150 -10.54 12.84 -3.88
C ALA A 150 -11.51 11.71 -3.50
N LEU A 151 -12.82 11.93 -3.60
CA LEU A 151 -13.83 10.87 -3.46
C LEU A 151 -13.73 9.86 -4.60
N ASP A 152 -13.52 10.34 -5.82
CA ASP A 152 -13.28 9.48 -6.98
C ASP A 152 -12.02 8.63 -6.80
N GLU A 153 -10.94 9.17 -6.24
CA GLU A 153 -9.75 8.38 -5.95
C GLU A 153 -10.01 7.28 -4.90
N LEU A 154 -10.82 7.56 -3.87
CA LEU A 154 -11.29 6.53 -2.95
C LEU A 154 -12.12 5.46 -3.67
N ALA A 155 -12.99 5.86 -4.61
CA ALA A 155 -13.77 4.93 -5.42
C ALA A 155 -12.87 4.00 -6.24
N HIS A 156 -11.83 4.54 -6.89
CA HIS A 156 -10.86 3.73 -7.64
C HIS A 156 -10.04 2.81 -6.74
N GLY A 157 -9.64 3.26 -5.55
CA GLY A 157 -8.94 2.42 -4.57
C GLY A 157 -9.77 1.22 -4.11
N LEU A 158 -11.02 1.46 -3.73
CA LEU A 158 -11.97 0.39 -3.36
C LEU A 158 -12.27 -0.52 -4.55
N ALA A 159 -12.41 0.04 -5.75
CA ALA A 159 -12.68 -0.73 -6.97
C ALA A 159 -11.54 -1.66 -7.33
N PHE A 160 -10.30 -1.17 -7.27
CA PHE A 160 -9.11 -1.99 -7.50
C PHE A 160 -9.06 -3.16 -6.51
N TRP A 161 -9.31 -2.87 -5.22
CA TRP A 161 -9.29 -3.89 -4.18
C TRP A 161 -10.39 -4.95 -4.41
N ALA A 162 -11.60 -4.53 -4.76
CA ALA A 162 -12.73 -5.43 -5.06
C ALA A 162 -12.48 -6.28 -6.31
N ALA A 163 -11.96 -5.68 -7.39
CA ALA A 163 -11.69 -6.37 -8.65
C ALA A 163 -10.56 -7.39 -8.55
N ARG A 164 -9.51 -7.09 -7.77
CA ARG A 164 -8.39 -8.01 -7.53
C ARG A 164 -8.62 -8.97 -6.37
N TYR A 165 -9.70 -8.79 -5.60
CA TYR A 165 -9.97 -9.51 -4.37
C TYR A 165 -9.72 -11.03 -4.50
N ARG A 166 -8.81 -11.53 -3.67
CA ARG A 166 -8.53 -12.96 -3.53
C ARG A 166 -8.18 -13.22 -2.07
N PRO A 167 -9.04 -13.90 -1.29
CA PRO A 167 -8.72 -14.23 0.08
C PRO A 167 -7.52 -15.18 0.11
N LEU A 168 -6.63 -15.00 1.08
CA LEU A 168 -5.46 -15.85 1.28
C LEU A 168 -5.80 -16.93 2.31
N ALA A 169 -5.74 -18.20 1.91
CA ALA A 169 -5.99 -19.31 2.84
C ALA A 169 -4.91 -19.42 3.92
N GLY A 170 -5.27 -20.00 5.07
CA GLY A 170 -4.33 -20.20 6.18
C GLY A 170 -3.96 -18.92 6.96
N VAL A 171 -4.60 -17.79 6.68
CA VAL A 171 -4.48 -16.58 7.50
C VAL A 171 -5.09 -16.84 8.88
N VAL A 172 -4.28 -16.65 9.91
CA VAL A 172 -4.64 -16.85 11.32
C VAL A 172 -4.23 -15.64 12.15
N ALA A 173 -4.95 -15.40 13.25
CA ALA A 173 -4.62 -14.32 14.15
C ALA A 173 -3.24 -14.53 14.82
N PRO A 174 -2.51 -13.43 15.13
CA PRO A 174 -1.35 -13.49 16.01
C PRO A 174 -1.69 -14.15 17.35
N ALA A 175 -0.79 -14.99 17.88
CA ALA A 175 -1.01 -15.73 19.13
C ALA A 175 0.29 -16.00 19.90
N GLY A 176 1.38 -15.33 19.53
CA GLY A 176 2.73 -15.62 20.00
C GLY A 176 3.23 -14.56 20.96
N THR A 177 4.56 -14.41 20.99
CA THR A 177 5.25 -13.53 21.95
C THR A 177 6.26 -12.61 21.28
N LEU A 178 6.51 -12.78 19.97
CA LEU A 178 7.53 -11.99 19.28
C LEU A 178 7.03 -10.57 19.00
N SER A 179 7.93 -9.61 19.14
CA SER A 179 7.73 -8.26 18.60
C SER A 179 7.75 -8.28 17.06
N PRO A 180 7.22 -7.25 16.37
CA PRO A 180 7.33 -7.17 14.90
C PRO A 180 8.77 -7.29 14.38
N ARG A 181 9.73 -6.68 15.08
CA ARG A 181 11.18 -6.72 14.79
C ARG A 181 11.76 -8.14 14.83
N GLN A 182 11.21 -9.02 15.66
CA GLN A 182 11.61 -10.42 15.76
C GLN A 182 10.80 -11.33 14.82
N ALA A 183 9.51 -11.06 14.67
CA ALA A 183 8.59 -11.88 13.88
C ALA A 183 8.83 -11.75 12.37
N LEU A 184 9.06 -10.53 11.85
CA LEU A 184 9.25 -10.29 10.41
C LEU A 184 10.44 -11.08 9.84
N PRO A 185 11.66 -11.02 10.41
CA PRO A 185 12.79 -11.80 9.90
C PRO A 185 12.61 -13.31 10.01
N ALA A 186 11.78 -13.76 10.97
CA ALA A 186 11.50 -15.17 11.26
C ALA A 186 10.40 -15.78 10.37
N VAL A 187 9.74 -14.98 9.51
CA VAL A 187 8.75 -15.49 8.56
C VAL A 187 9.38 -16.56 7.67
N THR A 188 8.70 -17.71 7.58
CA THR A 188 9.11 -18.81 6.69
C THR A 188 8.93 -18.39 5.23
N ARG A 189 10.04 -18.35 4.48
CA ARG A 189 10.06 -17.96 3.07
C ARG A 189 9.74 -19.15 2.17
N LEU A 190 9.13 -18.88 1.01
CA LEU A 190 9.01 -19.87 -0.04
C LEU A 190 10.39 -20.23 -0.58
N ALA A 191 10.63 -21.52 -0.76
CA ALA A 191 11.86 -22.03 -1.38
C ALA A 191 11.89 -21.71 -2.89
N ASP A 192 10.74 -21.84 -3.56
CA ASP A 192 10.56 -21.42 -4.94
C ASP A 192 9.71 -20.15 -4.97
N GLN A 193 10.31 -19.08 -5.48
CA GLN A 193 9.71 -17.75 -5.61
C GLN A 193 9.50 -17.38 -7.09
N SER A 194 9.52 -18.32 -8.02
CA SER A 194 9.33 -18.04 -9.46
C SER A 194 7.94 -17.45 -9.79
N GLY A 195 7.81 -16.72 -10.91
CA GLY A 195 6.52 -16.20 -11.38
C GLY A 195 5.93 -15.03 -10.58
N PHE A 196 4.71 -14.64 -10.96
CA PHE A 196 3.97 -13.50 -10.40
C PHE A 196 3.42 -13.76 -9.00
N ILE A 197 2.92 -12.70 -8.35
CA ILE A 197 2.40 -12.79 -6.97
C ILE A 197 1.32 -13.86 -6.83
N ALA A 198 0.39 -13.99 -7.78
CA ALA A 198 -0.68 -14.98 -7.73
C ALA A 198 -0.11 -16.41 -7.58
N HIS A 199 0.87 -16.79 -8.39
CA HIS A 199 1.55 -18.09 -8.31
C HIS A 199 2.28 -18.28 -6.98
N ARG A 200 2.82 -17.22 -6.39
CA ARG A 200 3.50 -17.27 -5.08
C ARG A 200 2.49 -17.43 -3.95
N LEU A 201 1.35 -16.74 -4.00
CA LEU A 201 0.28 -16.89 -3.00
C LEU A 201 -0.32 -18.31 -3.04
N ASP A 202 -0.54 -18.88 -4.22
CA ASP A 202 -0.95 -20.27 -4.37
C ASP A 202 0.01 -21.24 -3.65
N ARG A 203 1.33 -21.04 -3.79
CA ARG A 203 2.33 -21.85 -3.08
C ARG A 203 2.35 -21.56 -1.58
N LEU A 204 2.19 -20.30 -1.19
CA LEU A 204 2.17 -19.89 0.22
C LEU A 204 1.04 -20.55 0.99
N GLU A 205 -0.16 -20.66 0.41
CA GLU A 205 -1.31 -21.33 1.01
C GLU A 205 -1.06 -22.81 1.32
N ARG A 206 -0.16 -23.44 0.58
CA ARG A 206 0.23 -24.85 0.75
C ARG A 206 1.51 -25.02 1.58
N SER A 207 2.13 -23.93 2.01
CA SER A 207 3.38 -23.96 2.77
C SER A 207 3.14 -24.34 4.24
N PRO A 208 3.78 -25.39 4.77
CA PRO A 208 3.61 -25.81 6.17
C PRO A 208 3.96 -24.73 7.19
N GLY A 209 4.88 -23.81 6.84
CA GLY A 209 5.33 -22.73 7.71
C GLY A 209 4.45 -21.48 7.72
N TRP A 210 3.42 -21.40 6.86
CA TRP A 210 2.65 -20.17 6.66
C TRP A 210 1.87 -19.76 7.92
N ALA A 211 0.92 -20.58 8.36
CA ALA A 211 0.14 -20.29 9.56
C ALA A 211 1.01 -20.28 10.83
N GLY A 212 2.14 -21.00 10.83
CA GLY A 212 3.14 -20.93 11.90
C GLY A 212 3.76 -19.53 12.03
N SER A 213 4.21 -18.97 10.90
CA SER A 213 4.82 -17.63 10.83
C SER A 213 3.85 -16.54 11.28
N LEU A 214 2.57 -16.63 10.93
CA LEU A 214 1.58 -15.66 11.36
C LEU A 214 1.35 -15.67 12.87
N ARG A 215 1.35 -16.85 13.49
CA ARG A 215 1.10 -17.00 14.92
C ARG A 215 2.22 -16.42 15.79
N THR A 216 3.45 -16.29 15.31
CA THR A 216 4.59 -15.92 16.17
C THR A 216 4.49 -14.50 16.74
N LEU A 217 3.83 -13.59 16.02
CA LEU A 217 3.64 -12.20 16.46
C LEU A 217 2.79 -12.17 17.75
N ALA A 218 3.18 -11.31 18.69
CA ALA A 218 2.38 -11.03 19.87
C ALA A 218 1.05 -10.34 19.48
N PRO A 219 -0.11 -10.81 19.96
CA PRO A 219 -1.38 -10.15 19.71
C PRO A 219 -1.47 -8.80 20.41
N ALA A 220 -2.38 -7.93 19.93
CA ALA A 220 -2.84 -6.79 20.71
C ALA A 220 -3.88 -7.26 21.74
N GLY A 221 -3.73 -6.84 22.99
CA GLY A 221 -4.67 -7.19 24.07
C GLY A 221 -6.02 -6.48 23.98
N SER A 222 -6.06 -5.33 23.30
CA SER A 222 -7.26 -4.52 23.08
C SER A 222 -7.15 -3.69 21.80
N ALA A 223 -8.23 -3.01 21.42
CA ALA A 223 -8.22 -2.12 20.25
C ALA A 223 -7.28 -0.93 20.47
N GLU A 224 -7.18 -0.40 21.69
CA GLU A 224 -6.36 0.77 22.03
C GLU A 224 -4.86 0.54 21.79
N GLU A 225 -4.38 -0.71 21.86
CA GLU A 225 -3.00 -1.07 21.53
C GLU A 225 -2.72 -1.07 20.02
N VAL A 226 -3.75 -1.23 19.17
CA VAL A 226 -3.59 -1.46 17.73
C VAL A 226 -2.78 -0.36 17.02
N PRO A 227 -3.02 0.95 17.25
CA PRO A 227 -2.24 2.00 16.60
C PRO A 227 -0.73 1.88 16.88
N ALA A 228 -0.35 1.57 18.13
CA ALA A 228 1.05 1.39 18.51
C ALA A 228 1.64 0.11 17.91
N ARG A 229 0.87 -0.98 17.84
CA ARG A 229 1.30 -2.24 17.21
C ARG A 229 1.53 -2.10 15.71
N LEU A 230 0.64 -1.40 15.01
CA LEU A 230 0.83 -1.09 13.58
C LEU A 230 2.04 -0.20 13.37
N ALA A 231 2.24 0.83 14.20
CA ALA A 231 3.42 1.67 14.13
C ALA A 231 4.71 0.84 14.26
N GLY A 232 4.79 -0.03 15.27
CA GLY A 232 5.94 -0.93 15.45
C GLY A 232 6.12 -1.93 14.30
N LEU A 233 5.05 -2.36 13.63
CA LEU A 233 5.12 -3.20 12.43
C LEU A 233 5.70 -2.42 11.24
N VAL A 234 5.26 -1.18 11.02
CA VAL A 234 5.80 -0.29 9.97
C VAL A 234 7.27 -0.01 10.22
N ASP A 235 7.65 0.30 11.46
CA ASP A 235 9.05 0.59 11.84
C ASP A 235 9.92 -0.64 11.57
N ALA A 236 9.49 -1.83 12.00
CA ALA A 236 10.23 -3.07 11.79
C ALA A 236 10.34 -3.46 10.31
N ALA A 237 9.29 -3.27 9.51
CA ALA A 237 9.32 -3.55 8.08
C ALA A 237 10.22 -2.57 7.31
N THR A 238 10.22 -1.29 7.70
CA THR A 238 11.07 -0.26 7.10
C THR A 238 12.55 -0.58 7.34
N GLU A 239 12.93 -0.93 8.57
CA GLU A 239 14.31 -1.31 8.87
C GLU A 239 14.71 -2.63 8.21
N ALA A 240 13.81 -3.63 8.22
CA ALA A 240 14.06 -4.92 7.57
C ALA A 240 14.33 -4.76 6.07
N TYR A 241 13.77 -3.73 5.42
CA TYR A 241 14.04 -3.43 4.01
C TYR A 241 15.53 -3.23 3.73
N LEU A 242 16.33 -2.69 4.66
CA LEU A 242 17.78 -2.57 4.49
C LEU A 242 18.45 -3.93 4.19
N GLY A 243 18.05 -4.99 4.89
CA GLY A 243 18.61 -6.32 4.67
C GLY A 243 17.90 -7.12 3.58
N LEU A 244 16.59 -6.90 3.41
CA LEU A 244 15.75 -7.72 2.53
C LEU A 244 15.58 -7.15 1.13
N GLY A 245 15.60 -5.83 0.98
CA GLY A 245 15.13 -5.11 -0.22
C GLY A 245 15.74 -5.61 -1.53
N HIS A 246 17.02 -5.98 -1.53
CA HIS A 246 17.72 -6.48 -2.72
C HIS A 246 17.10 -7.74 -3.36
N GLY A 247 16.28 -8.52 -2.65
CA GLY A 247 15.62 -9.69 -3.22
C GLY A 247 14.51 -9.34 -4.22
N SER A 248 13.77 -8.27 -3.95
CA SER A 248 12.77 -7.71 -4.87
C SER A 248 12.47 -6.26 -4.46
N PRO A 249 13.29 -5.30 -4.91
CA PRO A 249 13.25 -3.92 -4.40
C PRO A 249 11.87 -3.30 -4.46
N VAL A 250 11.20 -3.44 -5.60
CA VAL A 250 9.84 -2.91 -5.82
C VAL A 250 8.80 -3.60 -4.94
N LEU A 251 8.81 -4.93 -4.80
CA LEU A 251 7.73 -5.62 -4.10
C LEU A 251 7.92 -5.58 -2.57
N LEU A 252 9.17 -5.54 -2.09
CA LEU A 252 9.44 -5.55 -0.65
C LEU A 252 9.10 -4.23 0.05
N VAL A 253 8.96 -3.10 -0.67
CA VAL A 253 8.44 -1.86 -0.04
C VAL A 253 7.02 -2.05 0.51
N HIS A 254 6.25 -2.99 -0.06
CA HIS A 254 4.88 -3.28 0.34
C HIS A 254 4.76 -3.86 1.75
N ALA A 255 5.83 -4.47 2.27
CA ALA A 255 5.86 -4.96 3.64
C ALA A 255 5.73 -3.82 4.68
N ALA A 256 6.13 -2.59 4.33
CA ALA A 256 5.99 -1.41 5.18
C ALA A 256 4.83 -0.49 4.75
N THR A 257 4.62 -0.29 3.45
CA THR A 257 3.61 0.66 2.96
C THR A 257 2.17 0.16 3.17
N ALA A 258 1.91 -1.16 3.07
CA ALA A 258 0.59 -1.72 3.34
C ALA A 258 0.15 -1.56 4.81
N PRO A 259 0.94 -1.95 5.83
CA PRO A 259 0.57 -1.69 7.23
C PRO A 259 0.49 -0.19 7.54
N ASN A 260 1.29 0.66 6.89
CA ASN A 260 1.19 2.11 7.10
C ASN A 260 -0.12 2.67 6.53
N ALA A 261 -0.55 2.21 5.36
CA ALA A 261 -1.85 2.56 4.79
C ALA A 261 -3.01 2.17 5.72
N VAL A 262 -2.97 0.96 6.32
CA VAL A 262 -3.95 0.55 7.34
C VAL A 262 -3.93 1.51 8.54
N ARG A 263 -2.73 1.89 9.02
CA ARG A 263 -2.57 2.84 10.13
C ARG A 263 -3.19 4.21 9.81
N HIS A 264 -3.08 4.70 8.58
CA HIS A 264 -3.69 5.98 8.17
C HIS A 264 -5.22 5.93 8.12
N VAL A 265 -5.78 4.76 7.86
CA VAL A 265 -7.23 4.53 7.78
C VAL A 265 -7.87 4.31 9.15
N LEU A 266 -7.16 3.73 10.11
CA LEU A 266 -7.71 3.43 11.46
C LEU A 266 -8.53 4.57 12.11
N PRO A 267 -8.08 5.84 12.09
CA PRO A 267 -8.79 6.91 12.82
C PRO A 267 -10.19 7.23 12.29
N VAL A 268 -10.56 6.72 11.11
CA VAL A 268 -11.88 6.91 10.50
C VAL A 268 -12.70 5.62 10.44
N LEU A 269 -12.17 4.52 10.99
CA LEU A 269 -12.88 3.25 11.12
C LEU A 269 -13.52 3.10 12.50
N PRO A 270 -14.68 2.44 12.60
CA PRO A 270 -15.20 1.94 13.88
C PRO A 270 -14.16 1.12 14.63
N VAL A 271 -14.05 1.34 15.96
CA VAL A 271 -13.04 0.69 16.83
C VAL A 271 -13.08 -0.84 16.75
N GLY A 272 -14.27 -1.43 16.55
CA GLY A 272 -14.44 -2.88 16.37
C GLY A 272 -13.70 -3.47 15.16
N LEU A 273 -13.29 -2.64 14.20
CA LEU A 273 -12.51 -3.06 13.03
C LEU A 273 -10.99 -3.00 13.25
N TRP A 274 -10.50 -2.44 14.35
CA TRP A 274 -9.07 -2.18 14.54
C TRP A 274 -8.27 -3.49 14.72
N LEU A 275 -8.74 -4.40 15.57
CA LEU A 275 -8.08 -5.69 15.79
C LEU A 275 -7.99 -6.55 14.50
N PRO A 276 -9.09 -6.74 13.73
CA PRO A 276 -9.00 -7.38 12.41
C PRO A 276 -8.03 -6.69 11.45
N SER A 277 -7.98 -5.35 11.48
CA SER A 277 -7.08 -4.56 10.62
C SER A 277 -5.61 -4.81 10.94
N LEU A 278 -5.24 -4.91 12.23
CA LEU A 278 -3.89 -5.29 12.64
C LEU A 278 -3.51 -6.69 12.16
N ALA A 279 -4.41 -7.68 12.34
CA ALA A 279 -4.16 -9.05 11.91
C ALA A 279 -3.96 -9.14 10.39
N ALA A 280 -4.77 -8.42 9.62
CA ALA A 280 -4.66 -8.36 8.16
C ALA A 280 -3.39 -7.63 7.69
N ALA A 281 -3.03 -6.52 8.33
CA ALA A 281 -1.79 -5.80 8.04
C ALA A 281 -0.55 -6.67 8.32
N TRP A 282 -0.56 -7.43 9.42
CA TRP A 282 0.48 -8.42 9.71
C TRP A 282 0.55 -9.51 8.65
N ALA A 283 -0.60 -10.09 8.28
CA ALA A 283 -0.66 -11.11 7.23
C ALA A 283 -0.14 -10.60 5.88
N ALA A 284 -0.44 -9.35 5.53
CA ALA A 284 0.08 -8.71 4.32
C ALA A 284 1.60 -8.55 4.34
N ALA A 285 2.16 -8.00 5.43
CA ALA A 285 3.60 -7.84 5.57
C ALA A 285 4.33 -9.21 5.55
N ALA A 286 3.80 -10.19 6.29
CA ALA A 286 4.35 -11.54 6.33
C ALA A 286 4.25 -12.25 4.96
N ALA A 287 3.14 -12.10 4.23
CA ALA A 287 3.02 -12.68 2.89
C ALA A 287 4.06 -12.10 1.93
N VAL A 288 4.22 -10.77 1.90
CA VAL A 288 5.22 -10.10 1.06
C VAL A 288 6.63 -10.60 1.39
N VAL A 289 6.99 -10.68 2.69
CA VAL A 289 8.29 -11.23 3.11
C VAL A 289 8.44 -12.69 2.70
N ALA A 290 7.42 -13.52 2.92
CA ALA A 290 7.47 -14.94 2.59
C ALA A 290 7.68 -15.19 1.08
N THR A 291 7.11 -14.34 0.23
CA THR A 291 7.13 -14.53 -1.23
C THR A 291 8.28 -13.83 -1.94
N TYR A 292 8.90 -12.81 -1.35
CA TYR A 292 9.90 -11.97 -2.03
C TYR A 292 11.23 -11.80 -1.30
N ALA A 293 11.30 -12.09 0.00
CA ALA A 293 12.54 -11.89 0.73
C ALA A 293 13.62 -12.87 0.24
N PRO A 294 14.88 -12.41 0.11
CA PRO A 294 16.00 -13.24 -0.30
C PRO A 294 16.26 -14.34 0.72
N ALA A 295 16.90 -15.45 0.33
CA ALA A 295 17.20 -16.54 1.28
C ALA A 295 18.12 -16.10 2.44
N ARG A 296 19.03 -15.15 2.18
CA ARG A 296 19.93 -14.56 3.17
C ARG A 296 19.79 -13.03 3.14
N PRO A 297 19.43 -12.39 4.25
CA PRO A 297 19.46 -10.93 4.35
C PRO A 297 20.88 -10.39 4.18
N ALA A 298 21.00 -9.22 3.57
CA ALA A 298 22.24 -8.44 3.55
C ALA A 298 22.48 -7.80 4.95
N PRO A 299 23.72 -7.44 5.30
CA PRO A 299 24.04 -6.85 6.60
C PRO A 299 23.45 -5.43 6.73
N ALA A 300 22.26 -5.32 7.35
CA ALA A 300 21.49 -4.08 7.44
C ALA A 300 22.28 -2.92 8.09
N ALA A 301 23.05 -3.21 9.14
CA ALA A 301 23.87 -2.20 9.83
C ALA A 301 24.97 -1.62 8.92
N GLU A 302 25.60 -2.45 8.09
CA GLU A 302 26.59 -1.98 7.12
C GLU A 302 25.95 -1.13 6.03
N ILE A 303 24.76 -1.52 5.56
CA ILE A 303 24.01 -0.75 4.56
C ILE A 303 23.59 0.60 5.13
N ALA A 304 23.05 0.64 6.35
CA ALA A 304 22.72 1.88 7.03
C ALA A 304 23.96 2.78 7.20
N GLY A 305 25.11 2.20 7.55
CA GLY A 305 26.39 2.90 7.70
C GLY A 305 26.93 3.55 6.41
N ARG A 306 26.42 3.21 5.22
CA ARG A 306 26.78 3.87 3.95
C ARG A 306 26.17 5.26 3.79
N TYR A 307 25.14 5.57 4.59
CA TYR A 307 24.39 6.80 4.49
C TYR A 307 24.43 7.57 5.84
N PRO A 308 25.62 7.98 6.33
CA PRO A 308 25.72 8.69 7.60
C PRO A 308 25.13 10.09 7.52
N GLY A 309 24.46 10.53 8.59
CA GLY A 309 24.02 11.92 8.74
C GLY A 309 22.90 12.38 7.79
N VAL A 310 22.19 11.45 7.14
CA VAL A 310 21.02 11.77 6.31
C VAL A 310 19.97 12.48 7.16
N THR A 311 19.53 13.65 6.70
CA THR A 311 18.42 14.38 7.31
C THR A 311 17.08 13.95 6.72
N ARG A 312 15.98 14.36 7.37
CA ARG A 312 14.63 14.14 6.86
C ARG A 312 14.46 14.81 5.49
N GLU A 313 14.97 16.01 5.35
CA GLU A 313 14.92 16.83 4.15
C GLU A 313 15.70 16.14 3.02
N ASP A 314 16.92 15.64 3.30
CA ASP A 314 17.71 14.89 2.32
C ASP A 314 16.95 13.65 1.81
N ALA A 315 16.36 12.87 2.72
CA ALA A 315 15.61 11.66 2.37
C ALA A 315 14.44 11.95 1.41
N LEU A 316 13.66 12.99 1.70
CA LEU A 316 12.53 13.40 0.87
C LEU A 316 12.99 14.00 -0.46
N GLN A 317 14.03 14.83 -0.44
CA GLN A 317 14.61 15.44 -1.64
C GLN A 317 15.16 14.37 -2.59
N ARG A 318 15.85 13.35 -2.07
CA ARG A 318 16.37 12.25 -2.89
C ARG A 318 15.28 11.40 -3.53
N ALA A 319 14.18 11.18 -2.81
CA ALA A 319 13.02 10.50 -3.37
C ALA A 319 12.35 11.34 -4.46
N ALA A 320 12.23 12.66 -4.26
CA ALA A 320 11.75 13.63 -5.25
C ALA A 320 12.61 13.62 -6.52
N GLU A 321 13.93 13.71 -6.39
CA GLU A 321 14.89 13.64 -7.50
C GLU A 321 14.86 12.30 -8.25
N HIS A 322 14.58 11.20 -7.55
CA HIS A 322 14.47 9.89 -8.16
C HIS A 322 13.19 9.76 -8.99
N GLY A 323 12.07 10.30 -8.49
CA GLY A 323 10.80 10.34 -9.21
C GLY A 323 10.09 9.00 -9.43
N ASP A 324 10.60 7.88 -8.89
CA ASP A 324 9.90 6.60 -8.95
C ASP A 324 8.80 6.55 -7.90
N GLU A 325 7.61 6.09 -8.31
CA GLU A 325 6.43 5.99 -7.45
C GLU A 325 6.61 5.11 -6.20
N HIS A 326 7.44 4.06 -6.25
CA HIS A 326 7.68 3.15 -5.12
C HIS A 326 8.66 3.80 -4.15
N VAL A 327 9.73 4.40 -4.68
CA VAL A 327 10.70 5.19 -3.91
C VAL A 327 10.00 6.30 -3.15
N LEU A 328 9.12 7.09 -3.79
CA LEU A 328 8.37 8.17 -3.14
C LEU A 328 7.49 7.68 -1.99
N LYS A 329 6.67 6.65 -2.22
CA LYS A 329 5.75 6.10 -1.20
C LYS A 329 6.51 5.45 -0.04
N PHE A 330 7.61 4.75 -0.34
CA PHE A 330 8.44 4.13 0.69
C PHE A 330 9.19 5.19 1.49
N ALA A 331 9.75 6.22 0.85
CA ALA A 331 10.40 7.33 1.53
C ALA A 331 9.43 8.06 2.46
N ASP A 332 8.19 8.32 2.03
CA ASP A 332 7.15 8.88 2.89
C ASP A 332 6.89 8.01 4.13
N THR A 333 6.74 6.69 3.95
CA THR A 333 6.53 5.74 5.03
C THR A 333 7.71 5.70 6.00
N ALA A 334 8.93 5.66 5.49
CA ALA A 334 10.14 5.61 6.27
C ALA A 334 10.41 6.91 7.03
N VAL A 335 10.11 8.07 6.45
CA VAL A 335 10.18 9.35 7.13
C VAL A 335 9.13 9.44 8.25
N GLU A 336 7.91 8.92 8.06
CA GLU A 336 6.95 8.80 9.17
C GLU A 336 7.42 7.87 10.30
N ALA A 337 8.21 6.84 9.97
CA ALA A 337 8.85 5.97 10.96
C ALA A 337 9.97 6.71 11.71
N TYR A 338 10.81 7.45 10.99
CA TYR A 338 11.83 8.30 11.58
C TYR A 338 11.24 9.37 12.51
N ASP A 339 10.21 10.11 12.06
CA ASP A 339 9.55 11.18 12.83
C ASP A 339 9.04 10.67 14.20
N ARG A 340 8.73 9.38 14.31
CA ARG A 340 8.27 8.73 15.55
C ARG A 340 9.38 8.12 16.39
N THR A 341 10.40 7.54 15.75
CA THR A 341 11.41 6.72 16.43
C THR A 341 12.73 7.44 16.66
N GLY A 342 13.04 8.45 15.84
CA GLY A 342 14.36 9.09 15.78
C GLY A 342 15.46 8.18 15.21
N ASP A 343 15.12 7.00 14.67
CA ASP A 343 16.12 6.02 14.22
C ASP A 343 16.64 6.36 12.81
N PRO A 344 17.92 6.73 12.64
CA PRO A 344 18.49 7.09 11.34
C PRO A 344 18.46 5.94 10.33
N ALA A 345 18.32 4.67 10.77
CA ALA A 345 18.17 3.54 9.87
C ALA A 345 16.94 3.66 8.96
N MET A 346 15.87 4.33 9.43
CA MET A 346 14.67 4.58 8.63
C MET A 346 14.98 5.52 7.46
N LEU A 347 15.77 6.58 7.71
CA LEU A 347 16.20 7.49 6.65
C LEU A 347 17.19 6.80 5.70
N ALA A 348 18.13 6.00 6.23
CA ALA A 348 19.02 5.22 5.38
C ALA A 348 18.27 4.26 4.43
N ALA A 349 17.13 3.71 4.87
CA ALA A 349 16.29 2.86 4.02
C ALA A 349 15.72 3.60 2.79
N THR A 350 15.46 4.92 2.89
CA THR A 350 14.96 5.72 1.76
C THR A 350 16.02 5.88 0.67
N LEU A 351 17.27 6.13 1.08
CA LEU A 351 18.41 6.20 0.17
C LEU A 351 18.72 4.83 -0.44
N HIS A 352 18.59 3.78 0.37
CA HIS A 352 18.83 2.42 -0.08
C HIS A 352 17.81 1.95 -1.12
N VAL A 353 16.51 2.25 -0.96
CA VAL A 353 15.52 1.91 -1.98
C VAL A 353 15.82 2.59 -3.32
N GLY A 354 16.25 3.86 -3.32
CA GLY A 354 16.62 4.59 -4.53
C GLY A 354 17.95 4.14 -5.15
N ALA A 355 18.76 3.35 -4.43
CA ALA A 355 19.95 2.69 -4.98
C ALA A 355 19.63 1.31 -5.58
N LEU A 356 18.51 0.70 -5.19
CA LEU A 356 18.09 -0.63 -5.65
C LEU A 356 17.06 -0.59 -6.79
N ILE A 357 16.25 0.47 -6.87
CA ILE A 357 15.27 0.67 -7.94
C ILE A 357 15.91 1.58 -9.00
N GLU A 358 15.74 1.21 -10.28
CA GLU A 358 16.23 2.02 -11.39
C GLU A 358 15.41 3.32 -11.53
N ARG A 359 16.05 4.39 -11.98
CA ARG A 359 15.34 5.65 -12.28
C ARG A 359 14.43 5.46 -13.50
N PRO A 360 13.22 6.04 -13.48
CA PRO A 360 12.20 5.87 -14.52
C PRO A 360 12.50 6.62 -15.82
#